data_AF-A0A971PFZ0-F1
#
_entry.id   AF-A0A971PFZ0-F1
#
_cell.length_a   1.000
_cell.length_b   1.000
_cell.length_c   1.000
_cell.angle_alpha   90.00
_cell.angle_beta   90.00
_cell.angle_gamma   90.00
#
_symmetry.space_group_name_H-M   'P 1'
#
loop_
_entity.id
_entity.type
_entity.pdbx_description
1 polymer ?
#
loop_
_entity_poly.entity_id
_entity_poly.type
_entity_poly.pdbx_seq_one_letter_code
_entity_poly.pdbx_strand_id
1 'polypeptide(L)'
;MEPNYKHHFRNQKGFTLVELMLVLALIGIAMAAAYQFLFFTQTSYARADARSAVIQEVDLFFLQLEKDIRSASEPNSSSKSINITDSGMRINIYCKKDVPSDDDPDVTVSKYFLTSYRLNETEIQRGFVSSENQSSSLNPQYGGIPDTGEGAWETVVSNILPGSAAIFSDSRNDSVSSRRLIDVDIYATHPDLDNSVHMQTALMSRTGKSTASIIASNASSAYEPVTSIKFFDSAGNEITEYTVPSAGKSDLQISARVYPTNATNKNLLWKQRMDSLLWLKFPYYDLIYDDGTGELIEELDLNPDLYRDRGTTRSGQNAIINTLEYKRYNPLRLFYGNPRNGVIEVVSPDNVTASLTLKQSCH
;
A
#
# COMPACT_ATOMS: atom_id res chain seq x y z
N MET A 1 -99.34 21.53 -38.48
CA MET A 1 -98.43 20.37 -38.46
C MET A 1 -97.52 20.54 -37.26
N GLU A 2 -97.83 19.86 -36.15
CA GLU A 2 -97.01 19.86 -34.94
C GLU A 2 -95.86 18.84 -35.08
N PRO A 3 -94.68 19.11 -34.50
CA PRO A 3 -93.59 18.15 -34.47
C PRO A 3 -93.87 17.08 -33.40
N ASN A 4 -93.90 15.83 -33.86
CA ASN A 4 -94.10 14.63 -33.04
C ASN A 4 -92.82 14.34 -32.22
N TYR A 5 -92.81 14.71 -30.94
CA TYR A 5 -91.74 14.35 -30.01
C TYR A 5 -91.85 12.86 -29.66
N LYS A 6 -91.13 12.00 -30.38
CA LYS A 6 -90.89 10.61 -29.97
C LYS A 6 -89.97 10.59 -28.75
N HIS A 7 -90.54 10.47 -27.56
CA HIS A 7 -89.79 10.07 -26.38
C HIS A 7 -89.30 8.63 -26.54
N HIS A 8 -88.02 8.45 -26.89
CA HIS A 8 -87.31 7.19 -26.69
C HIS A 8 -87.15 6.97 -25.18
N PHE A 9 -88.10 6.28 -24.55
CA PHE A 9 -87.86 5.67 -23.25
C PHE A 9 -86.85 4.54 -23.45
N ARG A 10 -85.58 4.88 -23.24
CA ARG A 10 -84.45 3.96 -23.24
C ARG A 10 -84.74 2.90 -22.18
N ASN A 11 -84.83 1.65 -22.62
CA ASN A 11 -85.10 0.49 -21.77
C ASN A 11 -83.92 0.29 -20.79
N GLN A 12 -83.96 0.99 -19.66
CA GLN A 12 -83.00 0.80 -18.57
C GLN A 12 -83.33 -0.51 -17.87
N LYS A 13 -82.76 -1.61 -18.38
CA LYS A 13 -82.79 -2.88 -17.66
C LYS A 13 -81.99 -2.69 -16.38
N GLY A 14 -82.67 -2.65 -15.23
CA GLY A 14 -82.03 -2.66 -13.92
C GLY A 14 -81.24 -3.95 -13.71
N PHE A 15 -80.28 -3.92 -12.79
CA PHE A 15 -79.51 -5.10 -12.42
C PHE A 15 -80.41 -6.14 -11.76
N THR A 16 -80.24 -7.40 -12.15
CA THR A 16 -80.86 -8.51 -11.42
C THR A 16 -80.16 -8.69 -10.08
N LEU A 17 -80.89 -9.16 -9.06
CA LEU A 17 -80.33 -9.38 -7.72
C LEU A 17 -79.15 -10.37 -7.76
N VAL A 18 -79.20 -11.37 -8.65
CA VAL A 18 -78.13 -12.36 -8.84
C VAL A 18 -76.88 -11.73 -9.45
N GLU A 19 -77.01 -10.88 -10.48
CA GLU A 19 -75.87 -10.13 -11.04
C GLU A 19 -75.20 -9.24 -9.99
N LEU A 20 -76.00 -8.58 -9.15
CA LEU A 20 -75.47 -7.76 -8.04
C LEU A 20 -74.69 -8.62 -7.03
N MET A 21 -75.22 -9.79 -6.65
CA MET A 21 -74.52 -10.70 -5.74
C MET A 21 -73.20 -11.20 -6.32
N LEU A 22 -73.17 -11.55 -7.61
CA LEU A 22 -71.95 -11.98 -8.29
C LEU A 22 -70.91 -10.85 -8.36
N VAL A 23 -71.33 -9.63 -8.69
CA VAL A 23 -70.43 -8.47 -8.72
C VAL A 23 -69.86 -8.17 -7.33
N LEU A 24 -70.69 -8.20 -6.28
CA LEU A 24 -70.23 -7.99 -4.90
C LEU A 24 -69.26 -9.08 -4.44
N ALA A 25 -69.50 -10.34 -4.80
CA ALA A 25 -68.58 -11.44 -4.50
C ALA A 25 -67.22 -11.25 -5.19
N LEU A 26 -67.22 -10.86 -6.47
CA LEU A 26 -66.00 -10.59 -7.23
C LEU A 26 -65.24 -9.38 -6.68
N ILE A 27 -65.94 -8.30 -6.31
CA ILE A 27 -65.32 -7.13 -5.67
C ILE A 27 -64.74 -7.50 -4.31
N GLY A 28 -65.43 -8.32 -3.51
CA GLY A 28 -64.92 -8.80 -2.22
C GLY A 28 -63.60 -9.56 -2.36
N ILE A 29 -63.51 -10.47 -3.33
CA ILE A 29 -62.27 -11.23 -3.61
C ILE A 29 -61.17 -10.29 -4.12
N ALA A 30 -61.50 -9.37 -5.04
CA ALA A 30 -60.54 -8.40 -5.56
C ALA A 30 -60.00 -7.47 -4.45
N MET A 31 -60.86 -7.01 -3.55
CA MET A 31 -60.45 -6.18 -2.40
C MET A 31 -59.58 -6.97 -1.41
N ALA A 32 -59.88 -8.24 -1.16
CA ALA A 32 -59.04 -9.08 -0.28
C ALA A 32 -57.61 -9.21 -0.86
N ALA A 33 -57.50 -9.48 -2.17
CA ALA A 33 -56.20 -9.55 -2.84
C ALA A 33 -55.46 -8.20 -2.82
N ALA A 34 -56.15 -7.09 -3.08
CA ALA A 34 -55.58 -5.76 -3.04
C ALA A 34 -55.10 -5.37 -1.63
N TYR A 35 -55.88 -5.69 -0.59
CA TYR A 35 -55.53 -5.44 0.80
C TYR A 35 -54.27 -6.21 1.21
N GLN A 36 -54.20 -7.50 0.87
CA GLN A 36 -53.03 -8.33 1.15
C GLN A 36 -51.76 -7.79 0.47
N PHE A 37 -51.88 -7.36 -0.79
CA PHE A 37 -50.77 -6.76 -1.53
C PHE A 37 -50.30 -5.44 -0.90
N LEU A 38 -51.22 -4.56 -0.54
CA LEU A 38 -50.88 -3.28 0.10
C LEU A 38 -50.22 -3.48 1.47
N PHE A 39 -50.76 -4.39 2.29
CA PHE A 39 -50.19 -4.69 3.60
C PHE A 39 -48.78 -5.29 3.49
N PHE A 40 -48.60 -6.25 2.57
CA PHE A 40 -47.28 -6.82 2.28
C PHE A 40 -46.29 -5.74 1.84
N THR A 41 -46.72 -4.83 0.96
CA THR A 41 -45.87 -3.75 0.46
C THR A 41 -45.49 -2.77 1.57
N GLN A 42 -46.44 -2.34 2.40
CA GLN A 42 -46.18 -1.42 3.51
C GLN A 42 -45.24 -2.03 4.56
N THR A 43 -45.47 -3.28 4.94
CA THR A 43 -44.59 -3.98 5.90
C THR A 43 -43.19 -4.21 5.32
N SER A 44 -43.07 -4.47 4.01
CA SER A 44 -41.78 -4.56 3.34
C SER A 44 -41.02 -3.24 3.34
N TYR A 45 -41.69 -2.12 3.08
CA TYR A 45 -41.06 -0.79 3.15
C TYR A 45 -40.64 -0.43 4.57
N ALA A 46 -41.50 -0.64 5.57
CA ALA A 46 -41.17 -0.38 6.96
C ALA A 46 -39.93 -1.17 7.43
N ARG A 47 -39.81 -2.45 7.04
CA ARG A 47 -38.63 -3.27 7.30
C ARG A 47 -37.39 -2.75 6.56
N ALA A 48 -37.53 -2.32 5.31
CA ALA A 48 -36.41 -1.77 4.56
C ALA A 48 -35.91 -0.44 5.16
N ASP A 49 -36.82 0.41 5.63
CA ASP A 49 -36.50 1.66 6.31
C ASP A 49 -35.80 1.40 7.64
N ALA A 50 -36.34 0.50 8.48
CA ALA A 50 -35.71 0.09 9.73
C ALA A 50 -34.28 -0.46 9.53
N ARG A 51 -34.09 -1.29 8.49
CA ARG A 51 -32.76 -1.81 8.14
C ARG A 51 -31.81 -0.71 7.68
N SER A 52 -32.32 0.25 6.92
CA SER A 52 -31.53 1.39 6.43
C SER A 52 -31.09 2.29 7.58
N ALA A 53 -31.96 2.51 8.59
CA ALA A 53 -31.62 3.28 9.78
C ALA A 53 -30.44 2.65 10.56
N VAL A 54 -30.48 1.33 10.79
CA VAL A 54 -29.39 0.60 11.46
C VAL A 54 -28.07 0.72 10.69
N ILE A 55 -28.10 0.55 9.36
CA ILE A 55 -26.90 0.65 8.53
C ILE A 55 -26.31 2.07 8.61
N GLN A 56 -27.14 3.11 8.51
CA GLN A 56 -26.68 4.50 8.60
C GLN A 56 -26.07 4.83 9.95
N GLU A 57 -26.66 4.36 11.05
CA GLU A 57 -26.14 4.54 12.41
C GLU A 57 -24.75 3.88 12.56
N VAL A 58 -24.61 2.63 12.10
CA VAL A 58 -23.34 1.90 12.13
C VAL A 58 -22.27 2.55 11.23
N ASP A 59 -22.64 3.04 10.05
CA ASP A 59 -21.72 3.74 9.15
C ASP A 59 -21.21 5.05 9.76
N LEU A 60 -22.08 5.84 10.40
CA LEU A 60 -21.68 7.05 11.12
C LEU A 60 -20.72 6.72 12.26
N PHE A 61 -21.00 5.66 13.00
CA PHE A 61 -20.09 5.13 14.01
C PHE A 61 -18.72 4.75 13.41
N PHE A 62 -18.69 4.01 12.29
CA PHE A 62 -17.44 3.64 11.63
C PHE A 62 -16.65 4.85 11.16
N LEU A 63 -17.30 5.87 10.60
CA LEU A 63 -16.63 7.12 10.19
C LEU A 63 -16.02 7.85 11.38
N GLN A 64 -16.74 7.93 12.50
CA GLN A 64 -16.25 8.57 13.71
C GLN A 64 -15.10 7.78 14.34
N LEU A 65 -15.23 6.45 14.42
CA LEU A 65 -14.18 5.56 14.92
C LEU A 65 -12.93 5.60 14.02
N GLU A 66 -13.12 5.59 12.70
CA GLU A 66 -12.02 5.70 11.73
C GLU A 66 -11.24 7.00 11.92
N LYS A 67 -11.94 8.12 12.07
CA LYS A 67 -11.32 9.42 12.33
C LYS A 67 -10.48 9.37 13.61
N ASP A 68 -11.02 8.81 14.68
CA ASP A 68 -10.34 8.72 15.97
C ASP A 68 -9.12 7.77 15.90
N ILE A 69 -9.26 6.58 15.30
CA ILE A 69 -8.17 5.61 15.08
C ILE A 69 -7.06 6.19 14.18
N ARG A 70 -7.42 6.89 13.10
CA ARG A 70 -6.43 7.49 12.19
C ARG A 70 -5.68 8.65 12.83
N SER A 71 -6.31 9.36 13.77
CA SER A 71 -5.70 10.44 14.56
C SER A 71 -4.91 9.94 15.76
N ALA A 72 -5.05 8.65 16.10
CA ALA A 72 -4.44 8.07 17.29
C ALA A 72 -2.92 8.23 17.23
N SER A 73 -2.29 8.52 18.37
CA SER A 73 -0.84 8.64 18.55
C SER A 73 -0.42 8.10 19.91
N GLU A 74 0.79 7.56 20.00
CA GLU A 74 1.32 7.03 21.25
C GLU A 74 1.30 8.08 22.37
N PRO A 75 0.67 7.80 23.53
CA PRO A 75 0.63 8.75 24.63
C PRO A 75 1.98 8.86 25.35
N ASN A 76 2.77 7.78 25.35
CA ASN A 76 4.11 7.68 25.92
C ASN A 76 4.86 6.49 25.30
N SER A 77 6.15 6.35 25.58
CA SER A 77 6.98 5.26 25.06
C SER A 77 6.64 3.87 25.61
N SER A 78 5.84 3.81 26.69
CA SER A 78 5.47 2.57 27.37
C SER A 78 4.13 2.00 26.89
N SER A 79 3.33 2.78 26.17
CA SER A 79 1.95 2.46 25.82
C SER A 79 1.70 2.63 24.33
N LYS A 80 0.87 1.75 23.77
CA LYS A 80 0.47 1.83 22.37
C LYS A 80 -0.57 2.94 22.18
N SER A 81 -0.69 3.44 20.95
CA SER A 81 -1.68 4.45 20.57
C SER A 81 -3.13 3.99 20.74
N ILE A 82 -3.37 2.67 20.64
CA ILE A 82 -4.68 2.06 20.82
C ILE A 82 -4.52 0.85 21.74
N ASN A 83 -5.44 0.71 22.69
CA ASN A 83 -5.51 -0.42 23.60
C ASN A 83 -6.94 -0.97 23.62
N ILE A 84 -7.08 -2.29 23.47
CA ILE A 84 -8.36 -2.98 23.60
C ILE A 84 -8.39 -3.67 24.96
N THR A 85 -9.42 -3.36 25.76
CA THR A 85 -9.65 -3.92 27.09
C THR A 85 -10.99 -4.67 27.13
N ASP A 86 -11.32 -5.22 28.30
CA ASP A 86 -12.61 -5.86 28.56
C ASP A 86 -12.93 -6.98 27.56
N SER A 87 -11.92 -7.77 27.20
CA SER A 87 -12.00 -8.87 26.23
C SER A 87 -12.55 -8.48 24.84
N GLY A 88 -12.29 -7.25 24.40
CA GLY A 88 -12.77 -6.76 23.10
C GLY A 88 -14.05 -5.94 23.14
N MET A 89 -14.57 -5.66 24.34
CA MET A 89 -15.78 -4.85 24.54
C MET A 89 -15.50 -3.37 24.79
N ARG A 90 -14.23 -3.02 25.00
CA ARG A 90 -13.79 -1.62 25.14
C ARG A 90 -12.52 -1.38 24.34
N ILE A 91 -12.45 -0.21 23.71
CA ILE A 91 -11.27 0.29 23.02
C ILE A 91 -10.94 1.69 23.52
N ASN A 92 -9.67 1.89 23.87
CA ASN A 92 -9.09 3.15 24.31
C ASN A 92 -8.14 3.66 23.22
N ILE A 93 -8.38 4.87 22.76
CA ILE A 93 -7.65 5.53 21.68
C ILE A 93 -6.99 6.77 22.24
N TYR A 94 -5.67 6.84 22.14
CA TYR A 94 -4.87 7.96 22.60
C TYR A 94 -4.55 8.90 21.46
N CYS A 95 -4.56 10.20 21.73
CA CYS A 95 -4.18 11.22 20.76
C CYS A 95 -3.41 12.34 21.46
N LYS A 96 -2.35 12.82 20.83
CA LYS A 96 -1.59 14.00 21.23
C LYS A 96 -1.86 15.08 20.21
N LYS A 97 -2.32 16.24 20.67
CA LYS A 97 -2.58 17.40 19.81
C LYS A 97 -1.89 18.62 20.39
N ASP A 98 -1.17 19.34 19.55
CA ASP A 98 -0.64 20.65 19.91
C ASP A 98 -1.76 21.69 19.73
N VAL A 99 -2.11 22.35 20.83
CA VAL A 99 -3.20 23.32 20.92
C VAL A 99 -2.59 24.65 21.39
N PRO A 100 -3.08 25.82 20.93
CA PRO A 100 -2.66 27.10 21.48
C PRO A 100 -2.84 27.12 23.01
N SER A 101 -1.91 27.76 23.71
CA SER A 101 -1.99 27.96 25.15
C SER A 101 -3.17 28.87 25.46
N ASP A 102 -3.86 28.59 26.57
CA ASP A 102 -4.96 29.42 27.04
C ASP A 102 -4.47 30.81 27.50
N ASP A 103 -3.18 30.91 27.88
CA ASP A 103 -2.53 32.16 28.30
C ASP A 103 -1.96 32.99 27.14
N ASP A 104 -1.51 32.35 26.06
CA ASP A 104 -0.89 33.01 24.90
C ASP A 104 -1.19 32.22 23.60
N PRO A 105 -1.98 32.78 22.68
CA PRO A 105 -2.38 32.09 21.45
C PRO A 105 -1.22 31.83 20.47
N ASP A 106 -0.08 32.52 20.63
CA ASP A 106 1.11 32.30 19.79
C ASP A 106 1.99 31.13 20.31
N VAL A 107 1.73 30.64 21.53
CA VAL A 107 2.45 29.52 22.15
C VAL A 107 1.62 28.24 22.05
N THR A 108 2.19 27.18 21.48
CA THR A 108 1.51 25.87 21.39
C THR A 108 1.90 24.96 22.55
N VAL A 109 0.91 24.39 23.25
CA VAL A 109 1.07 23.38 24.28
C VAL A 109 0.51 22.03 23.81
N SER A 110 1.22 20.94 24.10
CA SER A 110 0.74 19.60 23.79
C SER A 110 -0.32 19.16 24.79
N LYS A 111 -1.58 18.98 24.33
CA LYS A 111 -2.66 18.36 25.11
C LYS A 111 -2.81 16.88 24.73
N TYR A 112 -3.05 16.04 25.73
CA TYR A 112 -3.21 14.59 25.59
C TYR A 112 -4.69 14.23 25.75
N PHE A 113 -5.22 13.43 24.84
CA PHE A 113 -6.61 13.01 24.80
C PHE A 113 -6.70 11.49 24.88
N LEU A 114 -7.67 11.00 25.65
CA LEU A 114 -8.13 9.62 25.64
C LEU A 114 -9.59 9.62 25.18
N THR A 115 -9.86 8.97 24.05
CA THR A 115 -11.20 8.64 23.59
C THR A 115 -11.45 7.17 23.85
N SER A 116 -12.53 6.83 24.54
CA SER A 116 -12.88 5.45 24.84
C SER A 116 -14.23 5.11 24.23
N TYR A 117 -14.33 3.92 23.67
CA TYR A 117 -15.59 3.31 23.26
C TYR A 117 -15.82 2.06 24.09
N ARG A 118 -17.05 1.86 24.57
CA ARG A 118 -17.43 0.68 25.34
C ARG A 118 -18.80 0.17 24.90
N LEU A 119 -19.01 -1.14 24.97
CA LEU A 119 -20.36 -1.68 25.02
C LEU A 119 -20.90 -1.54 26.44
N ASN A 120 -22.06 -0.90 26.56
CA ASN A 120 -22.86 -0.86 27.77
C ASN A 120 -24.21 -1.52 27.47
N GLU A 121 -24.38 -2.77 27.92
CA GLU A 121 -25.55 -3.60 27.65
C GLU A 121 -25.81 -3.79 26.14
N THR A 122 -26.70 -2.99 25.55
CA THR A 122 -27.09 -3.03 24.13
C THR A 122 -26.66 -1.78 23.36
N GLU A 123 -25.81 -0.94 23.94
CA GLU A 123 -25.40 0.34 23.36
C GLU A 123 -23.89 0.46 23.29
N ILE A 124 -23.35 0.91 22.16
CA ILE A 124 -21.98 1.39 22.10
C ILE A 124 -22.00 2.86 22.52
N GLN A 125 -21.18 3.19 23.52
CA GLN A 125 -20.99 4.54 24.01
C GLN A 125 -19.58 5.02 23.70
N ARG A 126 -19.47 6.31 23.36
CA ARG A 126 -18.21 7.03 23.17
C ARG A 126 -18.07 8.09 24.25
N GLY A 127 -16.87 8.24 24.81
CA GLY A 127 -16.56 9.33 25.73
C GLY A 127 -15.11 9.77 25.57
N PHE A 128 -14.76 10.94 26.08
CA PHE A 128 -13.38 11.41 26.01
C PHE A 128 -12.96 12.22 27.25
N VAL A 129 -11.66 12.22 27.50
CA VAL A 129 -11.02 13.02 28.56
C VAL A 129 -9.71 13.59 28.04
N SER A 130 -9.35 14.78 28.50
CA SER A 130 -8.10 15.45 28.14
C SER A 130 -7.25 15.76 29.37
N SER A 131 -5.93 15.76 29.21
CA SER A 131 -4.97 16.16 30.22
C SER A 131 -3.86 17.01 29.60
N GLU A 132 -3.35 17.96 30.37
CA GLU A 132 -2.24 18.81 29.94
C GLU A 132 -0.87 18.14 30.17
N ASN A 133 -0.82 17.13 31.02
CA ASN A 133 0.41 16.45 31.39
C ASN A 133 0.50 15.06 30.74
N GLN A 134 1.68 14.75 30.22
CA GLN A 134 1.99 13.41 29.76
C GLN A 134 2.12 12.47 30.97
N SER A 135 1.42 11.34 30.95
CA SER A 135 1.66 10.26 31.92
C SER A 135 2.74 9.32 31.38
N SER A 136 3.63 8.84 32.24
CA SER A 136 4.61 7.79 31.94
C SER A 136 4.10 6.37 32.23
N SER A 137 2.89 6.25 32.80
CA SER A 137 2.29 4.96 33.16
C SER A 137 1.89 4.15 31.92
N LEU A 138 1.88 2.82 32.05
CA LEU A 138 1.26 1.95 31.07
C LEU A 138 -0.25 2.25 30.97
N ASN A 139 -0.77 2.42 29.75
CA ASN A 139 -2.19 2.69 29.45
C ASN A 139 -2.79 3.81 30.32
N PRO A 140 -2.32 5.06 30.16
CA PRO A 140 -2.73 6.16 31.00
C PRO A 140 -4.24 6.40 30.90
N GLN A 141 -4.88 6.71 32.03
CA GLN A 141 -6.33 6.95 32.07
C GLN A 141 -6.67 8.43 31.85
N TYR A 142 -5.71 9.35 32.03
CA TYR A 142 -5.89 10.82 31.91
C TYR A 142 -7.08 11.42 32.69
N GLY A 143 -7.72 10.64 33.57
CA GLY A 143 -8.91 11.00 34.34
C GLY A 143 -10.00 9.92 34.22
N GLY A 144 -11.14 10.15 34.86
CA GLY A 144 -12.37 9.38 34.60
C GLY A 144 -13.19 10.12 33.54
N ILE A 145 -13.74 9.38 32.57
CA ILE A 145 -14.70 9.97 31.63
C ILE A 145 -15.96 10.32 32.42
N PRO A 146 -16.42 11.59 32.37
CA PRO A 146 -17.55 12.04 33.17
C PRO A 146 -18.87 11.40 32.71
N ASP A 147 -19.85 11.35 33.61
CA ASP A 147 -21.20 10.88 33.26
C ASP A 147 -22.08 12.01 32.70
N THR A 148 -21.72 13.28 32.95
CA THR A 148 -22.45 14.47 32.48
C THR A 148 -21.51 15.60 32.10
N GLY A 149 -21.83 16.36 31.04
CA GLY A 149 -21.06 17.52 30.60
C GLY A 149 -20.18 17.23 29.38
N GLU A 150 -19.18 18.09 29.15
CA GLU A 150 -18.25 17.92 28.03
C GLU A 150 -17.42 16.64 28.20
N GLY A 151 -17.33 15.84 27.14
CA GLY A 151 -16.59 14.57 27.16
C GLY A 151 -17.34 13.39 27.76
N ALA A 152 -18.58 13.59 28.22
CA ALA A 152 -19.37 12.52 28.82
C ALA A 152 -19.72 11.40 27.85
N TRP A 153 -20.10 10.24 28.41
CA TRP A 153 -20.53 9.09 27.63
C TRP A 153 -21.78 9.41 26.80
N GLU A 154 -21.66 9.25 25.48
CA GLU A 154 -22.74 9.43 24.51
C GLU A 154 -22.97 8.14 23.74
N THR A 155 -24.22 7.73 23.58
CA THR A 155 -24.61 6.56 22.79
C THR A 155 -24.41 6.85 21.30
N VAL A 156 -23.59 6.04 20.63
CA VAL A 156 -23.26 6.17 19.21
C VAL A 156 -23.91 5.09 18.35
N VAL A 157 -24.18 3.92 18.92
CA VAL A 157 -24.94 2.84 18.26
C VAL A 157 -25.86 2.21 19.28
N SER A 158 -27.13 2.09 18.93
CA SER A 158 -28.17 1.45 19.73
C SER A 158 -28.48 0.03 19.27
N ASN A 159 -29.18 -0.74 20.11
CA ASN A 159 -29.72 -2.07 19.78
C ASN A 159 -28.66 -3.09 19.28
N ILE A 160 -27.47 -3.06 19.87
CA ILE A 160 -26.45 -4.09 19.65
C ILE A 160 -26.93 -5.39 20.30
N LEU A 161 -26.77 -6.51 19.59
CA LEU A 161 -27.08 -7.82 20.14
C LEU A 161 -26.16 -8.12 21.34
N PRO A 162 -26.72 -8.44 22.52
CA PRO A 162 -25.91 -8.81 23.67
C PRO A 162 -25.21 -10.14 23.38
N GLY A 163 -23.89 -10.17 23.50
CA GLY A 163 -23.08 -11.35 23.26
C GLY A 163 -21.70 -11.24 23.89
N SER A 164 -21.06 -12.37 24.10
CA SER A 164 -19.66 -12.47 24.55
C SER A 164 -18.65 -12.35 23.40
N ALA A 165 -19.13 -12.08 22.18
CA ALA A 165 -18.28 -11.89 21.02
C ALA A 165 -17.56 -10.54 21.11
N ALA A 166 -16.25 -10.54 20.91
CA ALA A 166 -15.44 -9.34 20.88
C ALA A 166 -15.88 -8.43 19.73
N ILE A 167 -16.27 -7.19 20.04
CA ILE A 167 -16.60 -6.16 19.03
C ILE A 167 -15.32 -5.62 18.41
N PHE A 168 -14.30 -5.39 19.23
CA PHE A 168 -13.01 -4.88 18.82
C PHE A 168 -11.95 -5.96 18.94
N SER A 169 -11.20 -6.18 17.88
CA SER A 169 -10.04 -7.07 17.90
C SER A 169 -8.85 -6.41 17.21
N ASP A 170 -7.65 -6.76 17.66
CA ASP A 170 -6.42 -6.18 17.12
C ASP A 170 -5.61 -7.26 16.41
N SER A 171 -5.71 -7.30 15.09
CA SER A 171 -5.01 -8.28 14.26
C SER A 171 -3.51 -8.01 14.14
N ARG A 172 -3.05 -6.80 14.47
CA ARG A 172 -1.63 -6.42 14.41
C ARG A 172 -1.09 -6.01 15.77
N ASN A 173 -1.32 -6.86 16.77
CA ASN A 173 -0.81 -6.64 18.12
C ASN A 173 0.65 -7.06 18.33
N ASP A 174 1.56 -6.65 17.46
CA ASP A 174 2.98 -6.97 17.61
C ASP A 174 3.70 -6.00 18.59
N SER A 175 4.90 -6.37 19.05
CA SER A 175 5.73 -5.55 19.95
C SER A 175 6.66 -4.59 19.21
N VAL A 176 6.62 -4.59 17.88
CA VAL A 176 7.59 -3.91 17.01
C VAL A 176 6.96 -2.66 16.43
N SER A 177 5.84 -2.83 15.72
CA SER A 177 5.01 -1.79 15.16
C SER A 177 4.13 -1.15 16.21
N SER A 178 4.10 0.17 16.22
CA SER A 178 3.09 0.92 16.94
C SER A 178 1.84 1.22 16.11
N ARG A 179 1.88 0.93 14.80
CA ARG A 179 0.66 0.92 13.97
C ARG A 179 -0.21 -0.26 14.30
N ARG A 180 -1.51 0.00 14.42
CA ARG A 180 -2.53 -0.98 14.81
C ARG A 180 -3.52 -1.18 13.69
N LEU A 181 -3.97 -2.43 13.52
CA LEU A 181 -5.09 -2.78 12.64
C LEU A 181 -6.19 -3.31 13.54
N ILE A 182 -7.26 -2.54 13.64
CA ILE A 182 -8.40 -2.82 14.50
C ILE A 182 -9.51 -3.36 13.61
N ASP A 183 -9.87 -4.62 13.83
CA ASP A 183 -11.03 -5.23 13.20
C ASP A 183 -12.23 -5.04 14.12
N VAL A 184 -13.31 -4.53 13.55
CA VAL A 184 -14.54 -4.16 14.25
C VAL A 184 -15.68 -5.00 13.69
N ASP A 185 -16.35 -5.72 14.56
CA ASP A 185 -17.48 -6.59 14.23
C ASP A 185 -18.73 -6.16 15.01
N ILE A 186 -19.79 -5.79 14.28
CA ILE A 186 -21.05 -5.29 14.85
C ILE A 186 -22.23 -6.13 14.38
N TYR A 187 -23.01 -6.59 15.36
CA TYR A 187 -24.32 -7.19 15.16
C TYR A 187 -25.37 -6.27 15.80
N ALA A 188 -26.05 -5.48 14.99
CA ALA A 188 -27.08 -4.55 15.44
C ALA A 188 -28.47 -5.03 14.99
N THR A 189 -29.52 -4.69 15.74
CA THR A 189 -30.91 -5.00 15.40
C THR A 189 -31.77 -3.74 15.45
N HIS A 190 -33.00 -3.82 14.95
CA HIS A 190 -34.01 -2.78 15.13
C HIS A 190 -35.27 -3.44 15.72
N PRO A 191 -36.06 -2.76 16.58
CA PRO A 191 -37.31 -3.32 17.11
C PRO A 191 -38.29 -3.82 16.03
N ASP A 192 -38.26 -3.22 14.85
CA ASP A 192 -39.10 -3.57 13.69
C ASP A 192 -38.48 -4.61 12.74
N LEU A 193 -37.30 -5.15 13.08
CA LEU A 193 -36.61 -6.18 12.32
C LEU A 193 -36.62 -7.51 13.07
N ASP A 194 -36.96 -8.57 12.35
CA ASP A 194 -36.92 -9.95 12.87
C ASP A 194 -35.48 -10.53 12.90
N ASN A 195 -34.54 -9.88 12.22
CA ASN A 195 -33.15 -10.34 12.03
C ASN A 195 -32.16 -9.21 12.31
N SER A 196 -30.95 -9.57 12.74
CA SER A 196 -29.84 -8.63 12.90
C SER A 196 -29.16 -8.26 11.58
N VAL A 197 -28.57 -7.07 11.58
CA VAL A 197 -27.67 -6.56 10.56
C VAL A 197 -26.24 -6.77 11.07
N HIS A 198 -25.45 -7.48 10.27
CA HIS A 198 -24.04 -7.75 10.54
C HIS A 198 -23.18 -6.83 9.67
N MET A 199 -22.28 -6.08 10.30
CA MET A 199 -21.36 -5.17 9.62
C MET A 199 -19.97 -5.31 10.21
N GLN A 200 -18.97 -5.41 9.34
CA GLN A 200 -17.57 -5.55 9.72
C GLN A 200 -16.72 -4.52 8.99
N THR A 201 -15.68 -4.03 9.65
CA THR A 201 -14.69 -3.16 9.04
C THR A 201 -13.32 -3.36 9.68
N ALA A 202 -12.26 -2.96 8.98
CA ALA A 202 -10.89 -3.00 9.47
C ALA A 202 -10.25 -1.61 9.33
N LEU A 203 -9.76 -1.06 10.45
CA LEU A 203 -9.29 0.31 10.55
C LEU A 203 -7.82 0.35 10.98
N MET A 204 -6.98 1.04 10.20
CA MET A 204 -5.54 1.14 10.48
C MET A 204 -5.15 2.50 11.05
N SER A 205 -4.38 2.51 12.14
CA SER A 205 -3.78 3.74 12.67
C SER A 205 -2.66 4.24 11.74
N ARG A 206 -2.63 5.55 11.46
CA ARG A 206 -1.63 6.13 10.55
C ARG A 206 -0.32 6.44 11.24
N THR A 207 -0.39 6.86 12.50
CA THR A 207 0.79 7.24 13.27
C THR A 207 1.44 6.01 13.87
N GLY A 208 2.74 6.12 14.14
CA GLY A 208 3.56 5.04 14.63
C GLY A 208 4.51 4.47 13.58
N LYS A 209 5.59 3.88 14.07
CA LYS A 209 6.61 3.24 13.24
C LYS A 209 6.06 1.92 12.72
N SER A 210 6.11 1.71 11.41
CA SER A 210 5.72 0.42 10.81
C SER A 210 6.80 -0.63 11.01
N THR A 211 6.44 -1.91 11.07
CA THR A 211 7.40 -3.02 11.15
C THR A 211 8.46 -2.92 10.03
N ALA A 212 8.04 -2.59 8.81
CA ALA A 212 8.93 -2.42 7.66
C ALA A 212 9.92 -1.25 7.86
N SER A 213 9.45 -0.12 8.40
CA SER A 213 10.31 1.04 8.71
C SER A 213 11.31 0.74 9.82
N ILE A 214 10.92 -0.06 10.83
CA ILE A 214 11.81 -0.44 11.94
C ILE A 214 12.83 -1.48 11.48
N ILE A 215 12.42 -2.48 10.69
CA ILE A 215 13.36 -3.43 10.08
C ILE A 215 14.36 -2.67 9.19
N ALA A 216 13.89 -1.69 8.42
CA ALA A 216 14.77 -0.83 7.63
C ALA A 216 15.69 0.07 8.48
N SER A 217 15.26 0.55 9.65
CA SER A 217 16.11 1.35 10.55
C SER A 217 17.08 0.52 11.39
N ASN A 218 16.69 -0.70 11.77
CA ASN A 218 17.49 -1.63 12.58
C ASN A 218 18.43 -2.48 11.73
N ALA A 219 18.18 -2.60 10.42
CA ALA A 219 19.24 -2.89 9.48
C ALA A 219 20.23 -1.73 9.59
N SER A 220 21.28 -1.93 10.40
CA SER A 220 22.44 -1.06 10.50
C SER A 220 23.00 -0.86 9.10
N SER A 221 22.45 0.10 8.38
CA SER A 221 22.99 0.63 7.14
C SER A 221 24.06 1.63 7.57
N ALA A 222 25.03 1.18 8.37
CA ALA A 222 26.34 1.79 8.30
C ALA A 222 26.71 1.66 6.83
N TYR A 223 26.71 2.79 6.15
CA TYR A 223 27.07 2.82 4.76
C TYR A 223 28.52 2.33 4.69
N GLU A 224 28.70 1.12 4.16
CA GLU A 224 29.99 0.49 3.97
C GLU A 224 30.43 0.87 2.56
N PRO A 225 31.39 1.82 2.41
CA PRO A 225 31.82 2.27 1.11
C PRO A 225 32.57 1.16 0.37
N VAL A 226 32.45 1.17 -0.95
CA VAL A 226 33.31 0.37 -1.82
C VAL A 226 34.76 0.78 -1.57
N THR A 227 35.62 -0.17 -1.23
CA THR A 227 37.05 0.08 -1.00
C THR A 227 37.90 -0.33 -2.20
N SER A 228 37.49 -1.39 -2.90
CA SER A 228 38.19 -1.85 -4.11
C SER A 228 37.26 -2.62 -5.06
N ILE A 229 37.65 -2.69 -6.33
CA ILE A 229 36.97 -3.45 -7.38
C ILE A 229 37.99 -4.38 -8.00
N LYS A 230 37.62 -5.64 -8.22
CA LYS A 230 38.48 -6.68 -8.81
C LYS A 230 37.79 -7.37 -9.98
N PHE A 231 38.52 -7.71 -11.03
CA PHE A 231 38.00 -8.42 -12.20
C PHE A 231 38.29 -9.91 -12.10
N PHE A 232 37.38 -10.73 -12.63
CA PHE A 232 37.47 -12.19 -12.63
C PHE A 232 37.19 -12.75 -14.01
N ASP A 233 37.91 -13.81 -14.39
CA ASP A 233 37.64 -14.59 -15.60
C ASP A 233 36.45 -15.56 -15.42
N SER A 234 36.09 -16.28 -16.49
CA SER A 234 35.03 -17.31 -16.47
C SER A 234 35.31 -18.50 -15.55
N ALA A 235 36.57 -18.70 -15.14
CA ALA A 235 36.99 -19.73 -14.19
C ALA A 235 37.02 -19.20 -12.73
N GLY A 236 36.74 -17.91 -12.52
CA GLY A 236 36.71 -17.26 -11.21
C GLY A 236 38.07 -16.82 -10.69
N ASN A 237 39.10 -16.74 -11.54
CA ASN A 237 40.43 -16.24 -11.17
C ASN A 237 40.49 -14.72 -11.30
N GLU A 238 41.17 -14.05 -10.36
CA GLU A 238 41.39 -12.59 -10.41
C GLU A 238 42.32 -12.22 -11.57
N ILE A 239 41.91 -11.24 -12.39
CA ILE A 239 42.64 -10.79 -13.59
C ILE A 239 42.89 -9.28 -13.55
N THR A 240 44.07 -8.86 -13.99
CA THR A 240 44.45 -7.45 -14.19
C THR A 240 44.82 -7.14 -15.64
N GLU A 241 45.20 -8.19 -16.38
CA GLU A 241 45.42 -8.17 -17.81
C GLU A 241 44.70 -9.36 -18.43
N TYR A 242 44.13 -9.16 -19.62
CA TYR A 242 43.45 -10.22 -20.35
C TYR A 242 43.92 -10.23 -21.81
N THR A 243 44.35 -11.40 -22.28
CA THR A 243 44.79 -11.57 -23.67
C THR A 243 43.62 -11.99 -24.53
N VAL A 244 43.16 -11.10 -25.41
CA VAL A 244 42.03 -11.36 -26.29
C VAL A 244 42.47 -12.28 -27.43
N PRO A 245 41.78 -13.41 -27.66
CA PRO A 245 42.10 -14.33 -28.75
C PRO A 245 41.70 -13.75 -30.10
N SER A 246 42.19 -14.39 -31.16
CA SER A 246 41.96 -14.01 -32.56
C SER A 246 40.48 -13.95 -32.95
N ALA A 247 40.14 -13.03 -33.86
CA ALA A 247 38.77 -12.82 -34.34
C ALA A 247 38.07 -14.10 -34.79
N GLY A 248 36.78 -14.23 -34.44
CA GLY A 248 35.96 -15.41 -34.76
C GLY A 248 36.13 -16.59 -33.79
N LYS A 249 36.77 -16.39 -32.64
CA LYS A 249 36.75 -17.35 -31.52
C LYS A 249 35.59 -17.03 -30.57
N SER A 250 35.27 -17.95 -29.67
CA SER A 250 34.12 -17.86 -28.75
C SER A 250 34.15 -16.62 -27.88
N ASP A 251 32.97 -16.08 -27.59
CA ASP A 251 32.74 -15.00 -26.62
C ASP A 251 33.31 -15.34 -25.25
N LEU A 252 33.89 -14.33 -24.58
CA LEU A 252 34.58 -14.51 -23.30
C LEU A 252 33.90 -13.72 -22.21
N GLN A 253 33.60 -14.38 -21.10
CA GLN A 253 32.92 -13.77 -19.96
C GLN A 253 33.96 -13.27 -18.93
N ILE A 254 33.81 -12.01 -18.55
CA ILE A 254 34.52 -11.38 -17.43
C ILE A 254 33.49 -10.87 -16.43
N SER A 255 33.84 -10.78 -15.14
CA SER A 255 32.96 -10.15 -14.13
C SER A 255 33.77 -9.20 -13.24
N ALA A 256 33.18 -8.09 -12.85
CA ALA A 256 33.77 -7.19 -11.85
C ALA A 256 33.04 -7.35 -10.51
N ARG A 257 33.79 -7.47 -9.42
CA ARG A 257 33.23 -7.61 -8.06
C ARG A 257 33.74 -6.51 -7.15
N VAL A 258 32.82 -5.98 -6.36
CA VAL A 258 33.03 -4.95 -5.35
C VAL A 258 33.48 -5.59 -4.03
N TYR A 259 34.45 -4.96 -3.38
CA TYR A 259 34.92 -5.31 -2.04
C TYR A 259 34.89 -4.09 -1.10
N PRO A 260 34.48 -4.27 0.17
CA PRO A 260 34.13 -5.55 0.81
C PRO A 260 32.74 -6.08 0.37
N THR A 261 32.49 -7.39 0.52
CA THR A 261 31.26 -8.05 0.01
C THR A 261 29.97 -7.51 0.62
N ASN A 262 30.06 -6.82 1.76
CA ASN A 262 28.97 -6.15 2.46
C ASN A 262 28.79 -4.67 2.06
N ALA A 263 29.48 -4.17 1.03
CA ALA A 263 29.32 -2.80 0.55
C ALA A 263 27.86 -2.47 0.24
N THR A 264 27.42 -1.28 0.65
CA THR A 264 26.02 -0.86 0.58
C THR A 264 25.57 -0.60 -0.87
N ASN A 265 26.44 -0.03 -1.70
CA ASN A 265 26.18 0.20 -3.12
C ASN A 265 27.07 -0.71 -3.99
N LYS A 266 26.42 -1.57 -4.78
CA LYS A 266 27.10 -2.58 -5.62
C LYS A 266 26.88 -2.34 -7.11
N ASN A 267 26.38 -1.16 -7.49
CA ASN A 267 26.26 -0.79 -8.89
C ASN A 267 27.65 -0.43 -9.42
N LEU A 268 27.92 -0.81 -10.67
CA LEU A 268 29.19 -0.62 -11.34
C LEU A 268 28.94 0.03 -12.69
N LEU A 269 29.63 1.13 -12.97
CA LEU A 269 29.63 1.80 -14.26
C LEU A 269 30.86 1.36 -15.06
N TRP A 270 30.63 0.75 -16.22
CA TRP A 270 31.67 0.30 -17.13
C TRP A 270 31.92 1.36 -18.21
N LYS A 271 33.20 1.55 -18.54
CA LYS A 271 33.67 2.43 -19.62
C LYS A 271 34.84 1.77 -20.34
N GLN A 272 34.98 2.00 -21.65
CA GLN A 272 36.15 1.53 -22.41
C GLN A 272 36.90 2.70 -23.04
N ARG A 273 38.22 2.71 -22.85
CA ARG A 273 39.17 3.58 -23.57
C ARG A 273 40.04 2.74 -24.49
N MET A 274 40.32 3.26 -25.68
CA MET A 274 41.25 2.64 -26.63
C MET A 274 42.44 3.56 -26.88
N ASP A 275 43.64 3.02 -26.84
CA ASP A 275 44.87 3.81 -27.03
C ASP A 275 45.25 3.95 -28.52
N SER A 276 44.40 3.51 -29.46
CA SER A 276 44.70 3.54 -30.90
C SER A 276 44.03 4.69 -31.65
N LEU A 277 44.82 5.49 -32.36
CA LEU A 277 44.44 6.67 -33.14
C LEU A 277 43.64 6.42 -34.44
N LEU A 278 43.17 5.19 -34.72
CA LEU A 278 42.52 4.87 -35.99
C LEU A 278 41.24 4.04 -35.79
N TRP A 279 40.20 4.48 -36.49
CA TRP A 279 38.86 3.98 -36.82
C TRP A 279 38.71 2.48 -37.20
N LEU A 280 39.63 1.62 -36.78
CA LEU A 280 39.61 0.16 -37.01
C LEU A 280 39.00 -0.54 -35.78
N LYS A 281 37.85 -1.22 -35.95
CA LYS A 281 37.14 -1.98 -34.90
C LYS A 281 38.13 -2.82 -34.06
N PHE A 282 38.24 -2.55 -32.76
CA PHE A 282 38.91 -3.38 -31.73
C PHE A 282 37.80 -4.06 -30.89
N PRO A 283 38.02 -5.23 -30.27
CA PRO A 283 37.00 -5.89 -29.44
C PRO A 283 36.45 -4.96 -28.37
N TYR A 284 35.13 -4.88 -28.29
CA TYR A 284 34.37 -4.16 -27.28
C TYR A 284 33.70 -5.16 -26.33
N TYR A 285 33.22 -4.68 -25.18
CA TYR A 285 32.43 -5.49 -24.27
C TYR A 285 30.94 -5.24 -24.50
N ASP A 286 30.16 -6.31 -24.40
CA ASP A 286 28.70 -6.32 -24.35
C ASP A 286 28.26 -6.75 -22.94
N LEU A 287 27.30 -6.02 -22.35
CA LEU A 287 26.77 -6.37 -21.04
C LEU A 287 25.61 -7.36 -21.21
N ILE A 288 25.66 -8.48 -20.48
CA ILE A 288 24.50 -9.38 -20.39
C ILE A 288 23.72 -9.04 -19.12
N TYR A 289 22.41 -8.82 -19.24
CA TYR A 289 21.52 -8.75 -18.08
C TYR A 289 21.15 -10.15 -17.57
N ASP A 290 20.70 -10.22 -16.31
CA ASP A 290 20.40 -11.46 -15.58
C ASP A 290 19.27 -12.31 -16.23
N ASP A 291 18.49 -11.70 -17.14
CA ASP A 291 17.42 -12.35 -17.90
C ASP A 291 17.91 -12.94 -19.25
N GLY A 292 19.21 -12.88 -19.54
CA GLY A 292 19.80 -13.37 -20.79
C GLY A 292 19.57 -12.45 -21.99
N THR A 293 18.96 -11.28 -21.79
CA THR A 293 18.94 -10.22 -22.79
C THR A 293 20.16 -9.32 -22.58
N GLY A 294 20.90 -9.01 -23.64
CA GLY A 294 22.00 -8.06 -23.60
C GLY A 294 21.67 -6.89 -24.52
N GLU A 295 22.00 -5.68 -24.10
CA GLU A 295 21.96 -4.53 -25.02
C GLU A 295 23.25 -4.52 -25.85
N LEU A 296 23.09 -4.60 -27.18
CA LEU A 296 24.14 -4.29 -28.14
C LEU A 296 24.21 -2.76 -28.24
N ILE A 297 25.16 -2.15 -27.55
CA ILE A 297 25.42 -0.72 -27.72
C ILE A 297 26.39 -0.58 -28.89
N GLU A 298 25.85 -0.46 -30.11
CA GLU A 298 26.66 -0.21 -31.32
C GLU A 298 26.83 1.30 -31.61
N GLU A 299 26.19 2.17 -30.82
CA GLU A 299 26.13 3.60 -31.09
C GLU A 299 27.38 4.32 -30.53
N LEU A 300 28.09 5.00 -31.42
CA LEU A 300 29.30 5.75 -31.08
C LEU A 300 28.93 6.97 -30.21
N ASP A 301 29.22 6.93 -28.90
CA ASP A 301 29.14 8.15 -28.08
C ASP A 301 30.19 9.16 -28.61
N LEU A 302 29.71 10.27 -29.17
CA LEU A 302 30.53 11.34 -29.77
C LEU A 302 31.03 12.34 -28.72
N ASN A 303 31.03 11.97 -27.44
CA ASN A 303 31.61 12.78 -26.39
C ASN A 303 33.14 12.98 -26.60
N PRO A 304 33.67 14.19 -26.36
CA PRO A 304 35.09 14.51 -26.56
C PRO A 304 36.04 13.85 -25.55
N ASP A 305 35.55 12.92 -24.72
CA ASP A 305 36.30 12.25 -23.66
C ASP A 305 36.99 10.94 -24.10
N LEU A 306 36.87 10.56 -25.38
CA LEU A 306 37.49 9.37 -26.00
C LEU A 306 36.96 8.02 -25.49
N TYR A 307 35.82 7.99 -24.78
CA TYR A 307 35.17 6.77 -24.33
C TYR A 307 34.02 6.40 -25.27
N ARG A 308 33.93 5.12 -25.65
CA ARG A 308 32.92 4.67 -26.63
C ARG A 308 31.62 4.16 -26.02
N ASP A 309 31.68 3.48 -24.88
CA ASP A 309 30.51 2.79 -24.30
C ASP A 309 30.36 3.09 -22.80
N ARG A 310 29.11 3.23 -22.35
CA ARG A 310 28.75 3.39 -20.93
C ARG A 310 27.61 2.43 -20.61
N GLY A 311 27.85 1.51 -19.69
CA GLY A 311 26.83 0.57 -19.24
C GLY A 311 26.88 0.34 -17.74
N THR A 312 25.76 0.00 -17.13
CA THR A 312 25.67 -0.24 -15.68
C THR A 312 25.35 -1.70 -15.39
N THR A 313 26.09 -2.31 -14.47
CA THR A 313 25.83 -3.67 -13.96
C THR A 313 25.83 -3.70 -12.44
N ARG A 314 25.31 -4.78 -11.86
CA ARG A 314 25.56 -5.12 -10.46
C ARG A 314 26.85 -5.91 -10.31
N SER A 315 27.54 -5.70 -9.19
CA SER A 315 28.73 -6.47 -8.79
C SER A 315 28.52 -7.97 -8.96
N GLY A 316 29.43 -8.61 -9.71
CA GLY A 316 29.42 -10.04 -9.98
C GLY A 316 28.64 -10.46 -11.23
N GLN A 317 27.96 -9.53 -11.91
CA GLN A 317 27.39 -9.82 -13.23
C GLN A 317 28.47 -9.95 -14.29
N ASN A 318 28.20 -10.82 -15.28
CA ASN A 318 29.11 -11.10 -16.38
C ASN A 318 28.95 -10.06 -17.49
N ALA A 319 30.08 -9.54 -17.97
CA ALA A 319 30.20 -8.85 -19.25
C ALA A 319 30.88 -9.80 -20.24
N ILE A 320 30.40 -9.82 -21.48
CA ILE A 320 31.02 -10.56 -22.58
C ILE A 320 31.96 -9.63 -23.33
N ILE A 321 33.17 -10.10 -23.65
CA ILE A 321 34.03 -9.46 -24.65
C ILE A 321 33.69 -10.06 -26.01
N ASN A 322 33.14 -9.25 -26.90
CA ASN A 322 32.76 -9.67 -28.24
C ASN A 322 34.00 -9.74 -29.13
N THR A 323 34.28 -10.92 -29.68
CA THR A 323 35.45 -11.16 -30.54
C THR A 323 35.09 -11.52 -31.97
N LEU A 324 33.81 -11.44 -32.36
CA LEU A 324 33.29 -11.95 -33.64
C LEU A 324 33.65 -11.06 -34.85
N GLU A 325 33.72 -9.75 -34.68
CA GLU A 325 33.73 -8.80 -35.83
C GLU A 325 34.98 -7.91 -35.99
N TYR A 326 36.11 -8.18 -35.33
CA TYR A 326 37.28 -7.32 -35.48
C TYR A 326 38.22 -7.80 -36.61
N LYS A 327 38.51 -6.94 -37.60
CA LYS A 327 39.38 -7.29 -38.74
C LYS A 327 40.86 -7.34 -38.30
N ARG A 328 41.52 -8.49 -38.51
CA ARG A 328 43.00 -8.56 -38.53
C ARG A 328 43.49 -7.69 -39.69
N TYR A 329 44.06 -6.52 -39.41
CA TYR A 329 44.73 -5.73 -40.45
C TYR A 329 46.23 -5.99 -40.40
N ASN A 330 46.77 -6.62 -41.46
CA ASN A 330 48.21 -6.68 -41.70
C ASN A 330 48.51 -6.32 -43.15
N PRO A 331 48.98 -5.08 -43.39
CA PRO A 331 49.87 -4.87 -44.53
C PRO A 331 51.17 -4.11 -44.18
N LEU A 332 51.40 -3.71 -42.93
CA LEU A 332 52.59 -2.93 -42.55
C LEU A 332 53.31 -3.52 -41.33
N ARG A 333 53.85 -4.72 -41.51
CA ARG A 333 54.77 -5.37 -40.55
C ARG A 333 56.15 -4.69 -40.45
N LEU A 334 56.33 -3.46 -40.92
CA LEU A 334 57.66 -2.86 -41.09
C LEU A 334 58.02 -1.67 -40.20
N PHE A 335 57.09 -1.04 -39.45
CA PHE A 335 57.47 0.17 -38.69
C PHE A 335 56.91 0.34 -37.26
N TYR A 336 55.87 -0.36 -36.83
CA TYR A 336 55.38 -0.23 -35.43
C TYR A 336 54.86 -1.57 -34.89
N GLY A 337 55.70 -2.24 -34.10
CA GLY A 337 55.35 -3.46 -33.38
C GLY A 337 54.81 -3.15 -31.98
N ASN A 338 53.57 -2.68 -31.88
CA ASN A 338 52.87 -2.68 -30.60
C ASN A 338 51.61 -3.55 -30.69
N PRO A 339 51.40 -4.50 -29.76
CA PRO A 339 50.08 -5.12 -29.60
C PRO A 339 49.09 -3.99 -29.30
N ARG A 340 47.92 -4.04 -29.97
CA ARG A 340 46.86 -3.09 -29.68
C ARG A 340 46.34 -3.37 -28.27
N ASN A 341 46.27 -2.31 -27.46
CA ASN A 341 45.77 -2.38 -26.10
C ASN A 341 44.45 -1.60 -25.99
N GLY A 342 43.49 -2.17 -25.28
CA GLY A 342 42.29 -1.48 -24.82
C GLY A 342 42.26 -1.50 -23.29
N VAL A 343 41.66 -0.49 -22.68
CA VAL A 343 41.48 -0.43 -21.22
C VAL A 343 40.00 -0.37 -20.92
N ILE A 344 39.50 -1.34 -20.17
CA ILE A 344 38.17 -1.28 -19.56
C ILE A 344 38.34 -0.68 -18.17
N GLU A 345 37.53 0.32 -17.86
CA GLU A 345 37.49 1.03 -16.59
C GLU A 345 36.13 0.82 -15.94
N VAL A 346 36.12 0.42 -14.67
CA VAL A 346 34.90 0.23 -13.89
C VAL A 346 34.93 1.15 -12.69
N VAL A 347 33.85 1.92 -12.52
CA VAL A 347 33.72 2.95 -11.49
C VAL A 347 32.54 2.63 -10.58
N SER A 348 32.76 2.64 -9.27
CA SER A 348 31.68 2.57 -8.29
C SER A 348 31.05 3.94 -8.04
N PRO A 349 29.81 4.00 -7.54
CA PRO A 349 29.16 5.23 -7.07
C PRO A 349 29.94 5.99 -5.99
N ASP A 350 30.89 5.32 -5.34
CA ASP A 350 31.74 5.86 -4.29
C ASP A 350 33.08 6.40 -4.85
N ASN A 351 33.17 6.58 -6.17
CA ASN A 351 34.33 7.04 -6.93
C ASN A 351 35.58 6.13 -6.84
N VAL A 352 35.41 4.84 -6.53
CA VAL A 352 36.49 3.86 -6.64
C VAL A 352 36.54 3.33 -8.05
N THR A 353 37.73 3.37 -8.65
CA THR A 353 37.97 2.97 -10.03
C THR A 353 38.92 1.77 -10.08
N ALA A 354 38.62 0.79 -10.94
CA ALA A 354 39.55 -0.26 -11.33
C ALA A 354 39.64 -0.37 -12.85
N SER A 355 40.82 -0.77 -13.35
CA SER A 355 41.07 -0.93 -14.78
C SER A 355 41.54 -2.34 -15.14
N LEU A 356 41.10 -2.82 -16.29
CA LEU A 356 41.50 -4.09 -16.90
C LEU A 356 42.13 -3.79 -18.26
N THR A 357 43.36 -4.26 -18.48
CA THR A 357 44.06 -4.08 -19.76
C THR A 357 43.81 -5.26 -20.67
N LEU A 358 43.19 -5.01 -21.83
CA LEU A 358 43.01 -5.97 -22.91
C LEU A 358 44.20 -5.91 -23.86
N LYS A 359 44.92 -7.02 -24.03
CA LYS A 359 46.03 -7.17 -24.99
C LYS A 359 45.60 -8.05 -26.15
N GLN A 360 45.79 -7.59 -27.38
CA GLN A 360 45.55 -8.44 -28.55
C GLN A 360 46.65 -9.50 -28.69
N SER A 361 46.26 -10.77 -28.86
CA SER A 361 47.21 -11.84 -29.18
C SER A 361 47.79 -11.68 -30.60
N CYS A 362 49.12 -11.62 -30.71
CA CYS A 362 49.86 -11.52 -31.97
C CYS A 362 50.34 -12.88 -32.47
N HIS A 363 49.45 -13.81 -32.79
CA HIS A 363 49.81 -15.06 -33.48
C HIS A 363 48.94 -15.33 -34.71
#